data_AF-A0A0L7LU04-F1
#
_entry.id   AF-A0A0L7LU04-F1
#
_cell.length_a   1.000
_cell.length_b   1.000
_cell.length_c   1.000
_cell.angle_alpha   90.00
_cell.angle_beta   90.00
_cell.angle_gamma   90.00
#
_symmetry.space_group_name_H-M   'P 1'
#
loop_
_entity.id
_entity.type
_entity.pdbx_description
1 polymer ?
#
loop_
_entity_poly.entity_id
_entity_poly.type
_entity_poly.pdbx_seq_one_letter_code
_entity_poly.pdbx_strand_id
1 'polypeptide(L)'
;MWTTKTFIAKTKRGNILKIVREHYLRDDLLCGSAACNVCPHKDDEIVLEAKPKSICALFDYPHYLVLDSNVVLHQIDVLEEDALSNVIILQTVLEEVKHQNQAIFQRLLEIIGNKKRNFFSFVNEHQKDTYIERKPGEKQNDRNDRAIRQAAAWYETHLSINSPVGDAPKVVLLTDDEANRTLAQEQGIVCCSVKDYVENVSGNEYVGLVDKLSKNIKPESCSKDALYPAHLSPAQVHEGIRNGRLHQGTFYASRDNFLEGTATVNGFDKQILLQGHMGINRAVDGDIVAIQILPEEEWRRPRDNLEEDAVVLDALKPVNPRDDEVTPTGRVHDVPHARFSEAVLACLPPSDWTIPKEASLFIFIVILLEHDVPHARFSEAVLACLPPGDWTIPKEASLFIFIVILLEHDVPHARFSEAVLACLPPGDWTIPKEASLFIFIVIILEHDVPHARFSEAVLAPNTPLDKEAQSRSTTVYLVDRRIDM
;
A
#
# COMPACT_ATOMS: atom_id res chain seq x y z
N MET A 1 -22.03 -27.00 11.28
CA MET A 1 -23.41 -26.52 10.98
C MET A 1 -23.36 -25.76 9.65
N TRP A 2 -24.46 -25.59 8.92
CA TRP A 2 -24.45 -24.78 7.69
C TRP A 2 -25.71 -23.93 7.59
N THR A 3 -25.59 -22.78 6.93
CA THR A 3 -26.69 -21.85 6.62
C THR A 3 -26.61 -21.46 5.14
N THR A 4 -27.65 -20.81 4.62
CA THR A 4 -27.69 -20.35 3.22
C THR A 4 -27.57 -18.84 3.15
N LYS A 5 -26.50 -18.35 2.51
CA LYS A 5 -26.34 -16.92 2.20
C LYS A 5 -26.97 -16.64 0.83
N THR A 6 -28.07 -15.89 0.82
CA THR A 6 -28.72 -15.46 -0.41
C THR A 6 -28.46 -13.98 -0.67
N PHE A 7 -27.99 -13.63 -1.85
CA PHE A 7 -27.83 -12.23 -2.26
C PHE A 7 -28.20 -12.04 -3.72
N ILE A 8 -28.52 -10.80 -4.07
CA ILE A 8 -28.93 -10.42 -5.42
C ILE A 8 -27.73 -9.74 -6.10
N ALA A 9 -27.33 -10.25 -7.26
CA ALA A 9 -26.23 -9.70 -8.04
C ALA A 9 -26.73 -9.24 -9.41
N LYS A 10 -26.33 -8.04 -9.83
CA LYS A 10 -26.57 -7.55 -11.18
C LYS A 10 -25.41 -7.97 -12.07
N THR A 11 -25.72 -8.68 -13.16
CA THR A 11 -24.72 -9.06 -14.16
C THR A 11 -24.26 -7.85 -14.98
N LYS A 12 -23.09 -7.97 -15.64
CA LYS A 12 -22.60 -6.95 -16.59
C LYS A 12 -23.60 -6.61 -17.71
N ARG A 13 -24.52 -7.53 -18.03
CA ARG A 13 -25.59 -7.35 -19.03
C ARG A 13 -26.89 -6.77 -18.46
N GLY A 14 -26.91 -6.43 -17.16
CA GLY A 14 -28.08 -5.82 -16.51
C GLY A 14 -29.08 -6.81 -15.91
N ASN A 15 -28.95 -8.11 -16.16
CA ASN A 15 -29.83 -9.13 -15.58
C ASN A 15 -29.59 -9.26 -14.07
N ILE A 16 -30.67 -9.39 -13.31
CA ILE A 16 -30.67 -9.57 -11.86
C ILE A 16 -30.70 -11.08 -11.56
N LEU A 17 -29.68 -11.58 -10.88
CA LEU A 17 -29.58 -12.99 -10.47
C LEU A 17 -29.67 -13.10 -8.95
N LYS A 18 -30.45 -14.06 -8.47
CA LYS A 18 -30.43 -14.48 -7.08
C LYS A 18 -29.36 -15.56 -6.92
N ILE A 19 -28.28 -15.25 -6.22
CA ILE A 19 -27.21 -16.19 -5.92
C ILE A 19 -27.47 -16.76 -4.53
N VAL A 20 -27.50 -18.09 -4.45
CA VAL A 20 -27.61 -18.85 -3.20
C VAL A 20 -26.29 -19.58 -3.00
N ARG A 21 -25.63 -19.36 -1.87
CA ARG A 21 -24.40 -20.05 -1.48
C ARG A 21 -24.60 -20.73 -0.14
N GLU A 22 -24.04 -21.92 -0.02
CA GLU A 22 -23.89 -22.58 1.27
C GLU A 22 -22.81 -21.87 2.07
N HIS A 23 -23.05 -21.69 3.36
CA HIS A 23 -22.15 -21.05 4.29
C HIS A 23 -21.94 -21.96 5.49
N TYR A 24 -20.73 -22.49 5.61
CA TYR A 24 -20.38 -23.46 6.64
C TYR A 24 -19.95 -22.75 7.92
N LEU A 25 -20.57 -23.17 9.02
CA LEU A 25 -20.29 -22.71 10.39
C LEU A 25 -19.53 -23.81 11.14
N ARG A 26 -18.36 -23.43 11.59
CA ARG A 26 -17.33 -24.23 12.26
C ARG A 26 -17.25 -23.83 13.73
N ASP A 27 -16.75 -24.75 14.54
CA ASP A 27 -16.46 -24.60 15.96
C ASP A 27 -14.97 -24.84 16.27
N ASP A 28 -14.20 -25.29 15.28
CA ASP A 28 -12.77 -25.58 15.35
C ASP A 28 -11.89 -24.41 14.91
N LEU A 29 -12.44 -23.19 14.81
CA LEU A 29 -11.65 -22.00 14.50
C LEU A 29 -10.93 -21.48 15.73
N LEU A 30 -9.64 -21.16 15.52
CA LEU A 30 -8.70 -20.79 16.57
C LEU A 30 -8.77 -19.28 16.85
N CYS A 31 -8.68 -18.91 18.13
CA CYS A 31 -8.70 -17.50 18.56
C CYS A 31 -7.37 -16.75 18.36
N GLY A 32 -6.28 -17.47 18.05
CA GLY A 32 -4.92 -16.95 17.87
C GLY A 32 -4.17 -16.53 19.14
N SER A 33 -4.75 -16.71 20.34
CA SER A 33 -4.21 -16.17 21.60
C SER A 33 -3.46 -17.20 22.43
N ALA A 34 -2.25 -16.82 22.87
CA ALA A 34 -1.46 -17.58 23.85
C ALA A 34 -2.11 -17.62 25.25
N ALA A 35 -3.03 -16.70 25.56
CA ALA A 35 -3.78 -16.70 26.82
C ALA A 35 -4.94 -17.72 26.80
N CYS A 36 -5.28 -18.28 25.63
CA CYS A 36 -6.39 -19.20 25.52
C CYS A 36 -5.99 -20.63 25.88
N ASN A 37 -6.68 -21.19 26.87
CA ASN A 37 -6.52 -22.59 27.29
C ASN A 37 -7.60 -23.52 26.71
N VAL A 38 -8.52 -23.00 25.90
CA VAL A 38 -9.67 -23.75 25.33
C VAL A 38 -9.38 -24.22 23.91
N CYS A 39 -8.78 -23.36 23.09
CA CYS A 39 -8.51 -23.64 21.70
C CYS A 39 -7.28 -24.56 21.55
N PRO A 40 -7.33 -25.59 20.68
CA PRO A 40 -6.20 -26.47 20.43
C PRO A 40 -5.19 -25.82 19.48
N HIS A 41 -4.47 -24.81 19.98
CA HIS A 41 -3.43 -24.12 19.21
C HIS A 41 -2.20 -25.01 19.00
N LYS A 42 -1.64 -25.00 17.78
CA LYS A 42 -0.23 -25.34 17.58
C LYS A 42 0.65 -24.11 17.82
N ASP A 43 1.91 -24.31 18.17
CA ASP A 43 2.84 -23.21 18.46
C ASP A 43 2.97 -22.21 17.31
N ASP A 44 2.92 -22.67 16.05
CA ASP A 44 2.98 -21.81 14.85
C ASP A 44 1.69 -21.01 14.58
N GLU A 45 0.59 -21.34 15.26
CA GLU A 45 -0.75 -20.74 15.10
C GLU A 45 -1.07 -19.74 16.22
N ILE A 46 -0.18 -19.61 17.21
CA ILE A 46 -0.24 -18.61 18.27
C ILE A 46 0.41 -17.33 17.74
N VAL A 47 -0.39 -16.28 17.59
CA VAL A 47 0.07 -14.99 17.09
C VAL A 47 -0.03 -13.92 18.16
N LEU A 48 -1.09 -13.94 18.99
CA LEU A 48 -1.32 -12.95 20.03
C LEU A 48 -0.65 -13.37 21.33
N GLU A 49 0.03 -12.42 21.98
CA GLU A 49 0.73 -12.64 23.24
C GLU A 49 -0.22 -12.84 24.42
N ALA A 50 0.19 -13.62 25.42
CA ALA A 50 -0.65 -13.84 26.60
C ALA A 50 -0.83 -12.58 27.46
N LYS A 51 0.19 -11.71 27.50
CA LYS A 51 0.23 -10.47 28.29
C LYS A 51 0.74 -9.32 27.42
N PRO A 52 -0.10 -8.77 26.52
CA PRO A 52 0.28 -7.64 25.68
C PRO A 52 0.63 -6.42 26.54
N LYS A 53 1.69 -5.70 26.16
CA LYS A 53 2.07 -4.44 26.80
C LYS A 53 1.05 -3.36 26.43
N SER A 54 0.39 -2.77 27.42
CA SER A 54 -0.46 -1.60 27.20
C SER A 54 0.41 -0.40 26.86
N ILE A 55 0.16 0.21 25.70
CA ILE A 55 0.80 1.47 25.31
C ILE A 55 -0.09 2.69 25.63
N CYS A 56 -1.39 2.51 25.90
CA CYS A 56 -2.34 3.60 26.06
C CYS A 56 -2.64 3.88 27.55
N ALA A 57 -2.53 5.14 27.97
CA ALA A 57 -2.85 5.60 29.33
C ALA A 57 -4.33 5.39 29.71
N LEU A 58 -5.24 5.39 28.73
CA LEU A 58 -6.67 5.12 28.96
C LEU A 58 -6.91 3.70 29.46
N PHE A 59 -6.02 2.77 29.11
CA PHE A 59 -6.16 1.34 29.38
C PHE A 59 -4.87 0.82 30.02
N ASP A 60 -4.75 1.00 31.33
CA ASP A 60 -3.61 0.55 32.13
C ASP A 60 -3.64 -0.97 32.45
N TYR A 61 -4.14 -1.76 31.50
CA TYR A 61 -4.24 -3.22 31.59
C TYR A 61 -3.91 -3.87 30.25
N PRO A 62 -3.41 -5.12 30.24
CA PRO A 62 -3.16 -5.86 29.01
C PRO A 62 -4.44 -5.98 28.18
N HIS A 63 -4.40 -5.55 26.92
CA HIS A 63 -5.54 -5.59 26.03
C HIS A 63 -5.17 -5.93 24.59
N TYR A 64 -6.11 -6.56 23.88
CA TYR A 64 -6.10 -6.73 22.43
C TYR A 64 -6.95 -5.66 21.77
N LEU A 65 -6.54 -5.26 20.56
CA LEU A 65 -7.27 -4.28 19.75
C LEU A 65 -8.08 -4.99 18.68
N VAL A 66 -9.39 -4.73 18.61
CA VAL A 66 -10.23 -5.14 17.48
C VAL A 66 -10.49 -3.91 16.63
N LEU A 67 -10.17 -3.99 15.34
CA LEU A 67 -10.35 -2.87 14.43
C LEU A 67 -11.71 -2.90 13.74
N ASP A 68 -12.29 -1.72 13.55
CA ASP A 68 -13.40 -1.49 12.63
C ASP A 68 -12.91 -1.26 11.18
N SER A 69 -13.78 -1.48 10.19
CA SER A 69 -13.51 -1.26 8.77
C SER A 69 -13.10 0.18 8.47
N ASN A 70 -13.76 1.17 9.06
CA ASN A 70 -13.47 2.59 8.82
C ASN A 70 -12.10 3.00 9.37
N VAL A 71 -11.68 2.41 10.49
CA VAL A 71 -10.36 2.63 11.07
C VAL A 71 -9.27 2.20 10.10
N VAL A 72 -9.42 1.00 9.51
CA VAL A 72 -8.45 0.50 8.53
C VAL A 72 -8.45 1.33 7.24
N LEU A 73 -9.62 1.76 6.77
CA LEU A 73 -9.73 2.54 5.52
C LEU A 73 -9.16 3.96 5.63
N HIS A 74 -9.26 4.58 6.81
CA HIS A 74 -8.89 5.98 6.99
C HIS A 74 -7.58 6.19 7.76
N GLN A 75 -7.12 5.20 8.53
CA GLN A 75 -5.96 5.33 9.41
C GLN A 75 -4.91 4.23 9.14
N ILE A 76 -4.78 3.76 7.90
CA ILE A 76 -3.80 2.73 7.53
C ILE A 76 -2.36 3.17 7.86
N ASP A 77 -2.04 4.45 7.71
CA ASP A 77 -0.72 4.99 7.99
C ASP A 77 -0.35 4.90 9.48
N VAL A 78 -1.35 5.00 10.37
CA VAL A 78 -1.18 4.75 11.82
C VAL A 78 -0.99 3.27 12.10
N LEU A 79 -1.65 2.39 11.34
CA LEU A 79 -1.51 0.95 11.46
C LEU A 79 -0.18 0.44 10.90
N GLU A 80 0.50 1.17 10.01
CA GLU A 80 1.82 0.78 9.49
C GLU A 80 2.96 1.04 10.48
N GLU A 81 2.79 2.02 11.37
CA GLU A 81 3.75 2.30 12.42
C GLU A 81 3.91 1.15 13.42
N ASP A 82 5.13 0.93 13.89
CA ASP A 82 5.48 -0.15 14.84
C ASP A 82 4.91 0.06 16.26
N ALA A 83 4.08 1.09 16.47
CA ALA A 83 3.48 1.42 17.76
C ALA A 83 2.42 0.39 18.19
N LEU A 84 1.56 -0.05 17.27
CA LEU A 84 0.44 -0.93 17.57
C LEU A 84 0.85 -2.40 17.43
N SER A 85 0.57 -3.19 18.47
CA SER A 85 0.80 -4.63 18.52
C SER A 85 -0.41 -5.38 19.07
N ASN A 86 -0.47 -6.70 18.84
CA ASN A 86 -1.54 -7.58 19.33
C ASN A 86 -2.94 -7.14 18.86
N VAL A 87 -3.08 -7.00 17.54
CA VAL A 87 -4.28 -6.51 16.86
C VAL A 87 -5.03 -7.66 16.20
N ILE A 88 -6.34 -7.71 16.41
CA ILE A 88 -7.26 -8.68 15.82
C ILE A 88 -7.99 -8.02 14.65
N ILE A 89 -7.82 -8.58 13.47
CA ILE A 89 -8.51 -8.17 12.25
C ILE A 89 -9.54 -9.23 11.89
N LEU A 90 -10.81 -8.83 11.84
CA LEU A 90 -11.91 -9.71 11.52
C LEU A 90 -12.01 -9.95 10.00
N GLN A 91 -12.47 -11.14 9.59
CA GLN A 91 -12.73 -11.44 8.17
C GLN A 91 -13.74 -10.47 7.56
N THR A 92 -14.78 -10.06 8.31
CA THR A 92 -15.73 -9.04 7.85
C THR A 92 -15.05 -7.73 7.45
N VAL A 93 -14.06 -7.31 8.24
CA VAL A 93 -13.28 -6.10 8.01
C VAL A 93 -12.37 -6.27 6.80
N LEU A 94 -11.70 -7.42 6.67
CA LEU A 94 -10.87 -7.75 5.50
C LEU A 94 -11.66 -7.75 4.19
N GLU A 95 -12.84 -8.37 4.18
CA GLU A 95 -13.71 -8.41 3.00
C GLU A 95 -14.21 -7.01 2.63
N GLU A 96 -14.59 -6.20 3.62
CA GLU A 96 -15.04 -4.83 3.40
C GLU A 96 -13.93 -3.94 2.84
N VAL A 97 -12.74 -3.95 3.45
CA VAL A 97 -11.58 -3.19 2.97
C VAL A 97 -11.20 -3.63 1.55
N LYS A 98 -11.20 -4.93 1.26
CA LYS A 98 -10.96 -5.47 -0.09
C LYS A 98 -11.95 -4.94 -1.13
N HIS A 99 -13.23 -4.84 -0.77
CA HIS A 99 -14.27 -4.36 -1.67
C HIS A 99 -14.23 -2.85 -1.89
N GLN A 100 -13.79 -2.08 -0.89
CA GLN A 100 -13.72 -0.63 -0.95
C GLN A 100 -12.42 -0.13 -1.60
N ASN A 101 -11.26 -0.63 -1.14
CA ASN A 101 -9.95 -0.21 -1.62
C ASN A 101 -8.93 -1.37 -1.61
N GLN A 102 -8.67 -1.91 -2.81
CA GLN A 102 -7.73 -3.02 -2.98
C GLN A 102 -6.29 -2.67 -2.59
N ALA A 103 -5.86 -1.40 -2.71
CA ALA A 103 -4.51 -0.98 -2.35
C ALA A 103 -4.31 -1.01 -0.82
N ILE A 104 -5.27 -0.47 -0.06
CA ILE A 104 -5.26 -0.57 1.42
C ILE A 104 -5.32 -2.03 1.86
N PHE A 105 -6.09 -2.87 1.15
CA PHE A 105 -6.12 -4.30 1.42
C PHE A 105 -4.76 -4.99 1.23
N GLN A 106 -3.96 -4.63 0.21
CA GLN A 106 -2.60 -5.16 0.06
C GLN A 106 -1.69 -4.70 1.20
N ARG A 107 -1.68 -3.39 1.52
CA ARG A 107 -0.93 -2.82 2.65
C ARG A 107 -1.28 -3.53 3.97
N LEU A 108 -2.56 -3.78 4.22
CA LEU A 108 -3.01 -4.52 5.40
C LEU A 108 -2.50 -5.97 5.43
N LEU A 109 -2.44 -6.66 4.29
CA LEU A 109 -1.87 -8.02 4.23
C LEU A 109 -0.37 -8.02 4.52
N GLU A 110 0.37 -6.98 4.11
CA GLU A 110 1.78 -6.83 4.45
C GLU A 110 1.97 -6.63 5.95
N ILE A 111 1.12 -5.82 6.60
CA ILE A 111 1.09 -5.65 8.06
C ILE A 111 0.81 -6.98 8.76
N ILE A 112 -0.18 -7.75 8.30
CA ILE A 112 -0.50 -9.08 8.85
C ILE A 112 0.66 -10.07 8.63
N GLY A 113 1.37 -9.97 7.50
CA GLY A 113 2.53 -10.80 7.20
C GLY A 113 3.71 -10.56 8.16
N ASN A 114 3.80 -9.38 8.76
CA ASN A 114 4.86 -9.05 9.71
C ASN A 114 4.58 -9.65 11.10
N LYS A 115 5.24 -10.78 11.39
CA LYS A 115 5.10 -11.50 12.66
C LYS A 115 5.55 -10.72 13.91
N LYS A 116 6.33 -9.65 13.77
CA LYS A 116 6.86 -8.90 14.93
C LYS A 116 5.77 -8.17 15.71
N ARG A 117 4.67 -7.83 15.04
CA ARG A 117 3.62 -6.97 15.59
C ARG A 117 2.37 -7.73 16.04
N ASN A 118 2.36 -9.05 15.87
CA ASN A 118 1.27 -9.93 16.36
C ASN A 118 -0.11 -9.53 15.81
N PHE A 119 -0.21 -9.31 14.49
CA PHE A 119 -1.49 -9.07 13.82
C PHE A 119 -2.15 -10.41 13.47
N PHE A 120 -3.34 -10.65 13.99
CA PHE A 120 -4.06 -11.91 13.81
C PHE A 120 -5.34 -11.72 12.99
N SER A 121 -5.52 -12.56 11.97
CA SER A 121 -6.75 -12.61 11.18
C SER A 121 -7.73 -13.63 11.75
N PHE A 122 -8.89 -13.16 12.21
CA PHE A 122 -9.93 -14.01 12.79
C PHE A 122 -11.13 -14.18 11.84
N VAL A 123 -11.47 -15.45 11.59
CA VAL A 123 -12.49 -15.88 10.62
C VAL A 123 -13.89 -15.86 11.25
N ASN A 124 -14.38 -14.67 11.61
CA ASN A 124 -15.64 -14.49 12.35
C ASN A 124 -16.90 -14.92 11.56
N GLU A 125 -16.88 -14.88 10.23
CA GLU A 125 -18.01 -15.31 9.41
C GLU A 125 -18.22 -16.82 9.47
N HIS A 126 -17.16 -17.62 9.59
CA HIS A 126 -17.28 -19.07 9.62
C HIS A 126 -17.32 -19.64 11.02
N GLN A 127 -17.18 -18.82 12.06
CA GLN A 127 -17.26 -19.27 13.45
C GLN A 127 -18.71 -19.23 13.94
N LYS A 128 -19.17 -20.36 14.50
CA LYS A 128 -20.56 -20.59 14.90
C LYS A 128 -21.10 -19.53 15.88
N ASP A 129 -20.28 -19.14 16.86
CA ASP A 129 -20.71 -18.26 17.95
C ASP A 129 -20.61 -16.76 17.61
N THR A 130 -19.83 -16.41 16.58
CA THR A 130 -19.67 -15.02 16.12
C THR A 130 -20.46 -14.71 14.87
N TYR A 131 -20.91 -15.74 14.13
CA TYR A 131 -21.69 -15.56 12.92
C TYR A 131 -23.05 -14.94 13.21
N ILE A 132 -23.39 -13.92 12.42
CA ILE A 132 -24.68 -13.25 12.51
C ILE A 132 -25.37 -13.16 11.15
N GLU A 133 -26.68 -13.40 11.17
CA GLU A 133 -27.55 -13.22 10.01
C GLU A 133 -28.05 -11.77 9.90
N ARG A 134 -28.30 -11.33 8.67
CA ARG A 134 -28.82 -9.99 8.38
C ARG A 134 -30.30 -9.92 8.76
N LYS A 135 -30.67 -8.92 9.55
CA LYS A 135 -32.07 -8.68 9.92
C LYS A 135 -32.84 -8.09 8.73
N PRO A 136 -34.17 -8.34 8.63
CA PRO A 136 -34.97 -7.76 7.56
C PRO A 136 -34.97 -6.23 7.66
N GLY A 137 -34.56 -5.56 6.58
CA GLY A 137 -34.49 -4.09 6.50
C GLY A 137 -33.17 -3.45 7.00
N GLU A 138 -32.26 -4.23 7.60
CA GLU A 138 -30.94 -3.76 8.04
C GLU A 138 -30.02 -3.49 6.84
N LYS A 139 -29.19 -2.43 6.87
CA LYS A 139 -28.18 -2.20 5.83
C LYS A 139 -27.02 -3.18 5.98
N GLN A 140 -26.18 -3.30 4.96
CA GLN A 140 -25.00 -4.17 5.03
C GLN A 140 -23.98 -3.65 6.06
N ASN A 141 -23.81 -2.32 6.16
CA ASN A 141 -22.93 -1.68 7.13
C ASN A 141 -23.36 -2.01 8.57
N ASP A 142 -24.62 -1.72 8.92
CA ASP A 142 -25.17 -1.98 10.26
C ASP A 142 -25.00 -3.45 10.68
N ARG A 143 -25.12 -4.37 9.71
CA ARG A 143 -24.85 -5.80 9.93
C ARG A 143 -23.36 -6.04 10.21
N ASN A 144 -22.45 -5.47 9.43
CA ASN A 144 -21.02 -5.62 9.65
C ASN A 144 -20.61 -5.07 11.03
N ASP A 145 -21.09 -3.88 11.41
CA ASP A 145 -20.85 -3.27 12.72
C ASP A 145 -21.31 -4.19 13.86
N ARG A 146 -22.48 -4.83 13.69
CA ARG A 146 -23.00 -5.82 14.63
C ARG A 146 -22.16 -7.09 14.68
N ALA A 147 -21.56 -7.51 13.56
CA ALA A 147 -20.68 -8.68 13.51
C ALA A 147 -19.37 -8.41 14.27
N ILE A 148 -18.85 -7.19 14.14
CA ILE A 148 -17.65 -6.74 14.83
C ILE A 148 -17.89 -6.70 16.34
N ARG A 149 -19.01 -6.11 16.78
CA ARG A 149 -19.40 -6.11 18.20
C ARG A 149 -19.62 -7.52 18.77
N GLN A 150 -20.28 -8.40 18.01
CA GLN A 150 -20.45 -9.80 18.41
C GLN A 150 -19.11 -10.52 18.57
N ALA A 151 -18.16 -10.31 17.66
CA ALA A 151 -16.83 -10.88 17.76
C ALA A 151 -16.05 -10.34 18.97
N ALA A 152 -16.12 -9.03 19.23
CA ALA A 152 -15.48 -8.42 20.41
C ALA A 152 -16.03 -8.99 21.72
N ALA A 153 -17.36 -9.10 21.85
CA ALA A 153 -18.00 -9.71 23.02
C ALA A 153 -17.66 -11.21 23.15
N TRP A 154 -17.57 -11.92 22.04
CA TRP A 154 -17.15 -13.32 22.04
C TRP A 154 -15.72 -13.47 22.54
N TYR A 155 -14.77 -12.63 22.10
CA TYR A 155 -13.40 -12.69 22.59
C TYR A 155 -13.30 -12.42 24.11
N GLU A 156 -14.06 -11.45 24.63
CA GLU A 156 -14.08 -11.16 26.06
C GLU A 156 -14.63 -12.34 26.89
N THR A 157 -15.72 -12.95 26.44
CA THR A 157 -16.27 -14.15 27.09
C THR A 157 -15.35 -15.36 26.93
N HIS A 158 -14.76 -15.57 25.75
CA HIS A 158 -13.88 -16.69 25.45
C HIS A 158 -12.60 -16.68 26.29
N LEU A 159 -11.95 -15.52 26.41
CA LEU A 159 -10.71 -15.36 27.18
C LEU A 159 -10.94 -15.43 28.70
N SER A 160 -12.14 -15.08 29.17
CA SER A 160 -12.48 -15.12 30.60
C SER A 160 -12.87 -16.50 31.12
N ILE A 161 -13.34 -17.42 30.26
CA ILE A 161 -13.88 -18.73 30.68
C ILE A 161 -12.88 -19.60 31.46
N ASN A 162 -11.58 -19.54 31.16
CA ASN A 162 -10.57 -20.43 31.75
C ASN A 162 -9.26 -19.74 32.19
N SER A 163 -9.28 -18.41 32.26
CA SER A 163 -8.14 -17.65 32.79
C SER A 163 -8.29 -17.44 34.29
N PRO A 164 -7.22 -17.52 35.10
CA PRO A 164 -7.28 -17.09 36.49
C PRO A 164 -7.77 -15.64 36.55
N VAL A 165 -8.65 -15.35 37.52
CA VAL A 165 -9.34 -14.06 37.65
C VAL A 165 -8.32 -12.91 37.60
N GLY A 166 -8.39 -12.10 36.54
CA GLY A 166 -7.55 -10.91 36.37
C GLY A 166 -6.28 -11.08 35.54
N ASP A 167 -5.99 -12.27 34.99
CA ASP A 167 -4.78 -12.49 34.17
C ASP A 167 -5.05 -12.54 32.66
N ALA A 168 -6.32 -12.51 32.23
CA ALA A 168 -6.70 -12.49 30.82
C ALA A 168 -6.57 -11.07 30.22
N PRO A 169 -6.06 -10.94 28.98
CA PRO A 169 -6.12 -9.68 28.27
C PRO A 169 -7.57 -9.31 27.96
N LYS A 170 -7.91 -8.04 28.16
CA LYS A 170 -9.21 -7.47 27.76
C LYS A 170 -9.24 -7.16 26.28
N VAL A 171 -10.42 -6.88 25.73
CA VAL A 171 -10.59 -6.51 24.31
C VAL A 171 -11.09 -5.08 24.22
N VAL A 172 -10.43 -4.27 23.39
CA VAL A 172 -10.80 -2.88 23.11
C VAL A 172 -11.16 -2.75 21.63
N LEU A 173 -12.38 -2.31 21.33
CA LEU A 173 -12.85 -2.04 19.97
C LEU A 173 -12.47 -0.61 19.56
N LEU A 174 -11.68 -0.48 18.49
CA LEU A 174 -11.37 0.81 17.86
C LEU A 174 -12.40 1.09 16.76
N THR A 175 -13.21 2.13 16.96
CA THR A 175 -14.23 2.56 16.01
C THR A 175 -14.36 4.08 15.98
N ASP A 176 -14.26 4.66 14.78
CA ASP A 176 -14.50 6.09 14.57
C ASP A 176 -16.00 6.39 14.33
N ASP A 177 -16.83 5.37 14.06
CA ASP A 177 -18.29 5.54 14.01
C ASP A 177 -18.87 5.73 15.41
N GLU A 178 -19.56 6.86 15.59
CA GLU A 178 -20.24 7.24 16.82
C GLU A 178 -21.41 6.31 17.13
N ALA A 179 -22.18 5.89 16.11
CA ALA A 179 -23.33 5.01 16.32
C ALA A 179 -22.89 3.63 16.81
N ASN A 180 -21.87 3.05 16.18
CA ASN A 180 -21.28 1.79 16.62
C ASN A 180 -20.70 1.88 18.04
N ARG A 181 -20.03 2.99 18.37
CA ARG A 181 -19.47 3.25 19.70
C ARG A 181 -20.55 3.29 20.79
N THR A 182 -21.65 4.01 20.59
CA THR A 182 -22.76 4.05 21.56
C THR A 182 -23.36 2.66 21.78
N LEU A 183 -23.62 1.91 20.70
CA LEU A 183 -24.17 0.57 20.80
C LEU A 183 -23.20 -0.44 21.45
N ALA A 184 -21.89 -0.27 21.25
CA ALA A 184 -20.88 -1.08 21.92
C ALA A 184 -20.86 -0.81 23.44
N GLN A 185 -20.93 0.46 23.84
CA GLN A 185 -21.00 0.86 25.26
C GLN A 185 -22.25 0.33 25.95
N GLU A 186 -23.41 0.37 25.29
CA GLU A 186 -24.66 -0.22 25.80
C GLU A 186 -24.56 -1.72 26.02
N GLN A 187 -23.74 -2.41 25.23
CA GLN A 187 -23.47 -3.85 25.33
C GLN A 187 -22.37 -4.18 26.36
N GLY A 188 -21.76 -3.17 26.99
CA GLY A 188 -20.67 -3.34 27.95
C GLY A 188 -19.31 -3.61 27.30
N ILE A 189 -19.18 -3.43 25.99
CA ILE A 189 -17.91 -3.61 25.26
C ILE A 189 -17.06 -2.36 25.44
N VAL A 190 -15.79 -2.54 25.79
CA VAL A 190 -14.83 -1.42 25.87
C VAL A 190 -14.49 -0.95 24.45
N CYS A 191 -14.72 0.32 24.17
CA CYS A 191 -14.46 0.90 22.86
C CYS A 191 -14.00 2.36 22.95
N CYS A 192 -13.20 2.80 21.99
CA CYS A 192 -12.77 4.20 21.83
C CYS A 192 -12.56 4.55 20.35
N SER A 193 -12.45 5.85 20.05
CA SER A 193 -12.00 6.28 18.72
C SER A 193 -10.51 6.06 18.58
N VAL A 194 -10.03 5.97 17.33
CA VAL A 194 -8.59 5.84 17.06
C VAL A 194 -7.86 7.08 17.54
N LYS A 195 -8.48 8.26 17.34
CA LYS A 195 -7.97 9.53 17.82
C LYS A 195 -7.74 9.51 19.33
N ASP A 196 -8.76 9.13 20.11
CA ASP A 196 -8.63 9.09 21.57
C ASP A 196 -7.59 8.06 22.02
N TYR A 197 -7.49 6.92 21.33
CA TYR A 197 -6.49 5.90 21.65
C TYR A 197 -5.07 6.42 21.42
N VAL A 198 -4.81 7.01 20.25
CA VAL A 198 -3.50 7.51 19.82
C VAL A 198 -3.05 8.73 20.63
N GLU A 199 -3.95 9.67 20.93
CA GLU A 199 -3.66 10.85 21.77
C GLU A 199 -3.20 10.46 23.19
N ASN A 200 -3.61 9.29 23.68
CA ASN A 200 -3.28 8.80 25.01
C ASN A 200 -2.17 7.73 25.01
N VAL A 201 -1.46 7.54 23.91
CA VAL A 201 -0.30 6.63 23.87
C VAL A 201 0.81 7.17 24.79
N SER A 202 1.13 6.39 25.82
CA SER A 202 2.18 6.63 26.80
C SER A 202 3.52 6.19 26.25
N GLY A 203 4.39 7.16 25.97
CA GLY A 203 5.78 6.90 25.60
C GLY A 203 6.32 7.95 24.65
N ASN A 204 7.49 8.50 24.97
CA ASN A 204 8.21 9.44 24.09
C ASN A 204 8.75 8.78 22.81
N GLU A 205 8.56 7.47 22.60
CA GLU A 205 8.99 6.76 21.39
C GLU A 205 8.11 7.07 20.17
N TYR A 206 6.84 7.49 20.35
CA TYR A 206 5.87 7.63 19.25
C TYR A 206 5.19 9.02 19.22
N VAL A 207 5.94 10.10 19.49
CA VAL A 207 5.42 11.48 19.54
C VAL A 207 4.74 11.93 18.23
N GLY A 208 5.17 11.39 17.08
CA GLY A 208 4.60 11.72 15.76
C GLY A 208 3.37 10.91 15.34
N LEU A 209 2.87 9.97 16.17
CA LEU A 209 1.75 9.10 15.77
C LEU A 209 0.44 9.90 15.61
N VAL A 210 0.26 10.94 16.42
CA VAL A 210 -0.90 11.85 16.34
C VAL A 210 -0.90 12.62 15.02
N ASP A 211 0.27 12.96 14.48
CA ASP A 211 0.39 13.71 13.23
C ASP A 211 -0.01 12.88 12.00
N LYS A 212 0.06 11.55 12.11
CA LYS A 212 -0.38 10.61 11.07
C LYS A 212 -1.88 10.33 11.06
N LEU A 213 -2.64 10.86 12.02
CA LEU A 213 -4.11 10.71 12.02
C LEU A 213 -4.74 11.52 10.89
N SER A 214 -5.46 10.84 10.01
CA SER A 214 -6.26 11.52 9.00
C SER A 214 -7.43 12.25 9.65
N LYS A 215 -7.56 13.54 9.36
CA LYS A 215 -8.70 14.36 9.78
C LYS A 215 -9.82 14.14 8.76
N ASN A 216 -10.79 13.30 9.10
CA ASN A 216 -12.03 13.13 8.32
C ASN A 216 -12.90 14.40 8.41
N ILE A 217 -12.48 15.47 7.75
CA ILE A 217 -13.29 16.68 7.58
C ILE A 217 -14.33 16.34 6.52
N LYS A 218 -15.58 16.07 6.96
CA LYS A 218 -16.71 16.04 6.03
C LYS A 218 -16.73 17.38 5.29
N PRO A 219 -16.71 17.42 3.96
CA PRO A 219 -16.75 18.67 3.23
C PRO A 219 -18.07 19.36 3.59
N GLU A 220 -17.98 20.48 4.29
CA GLU A 220 -19.11 21.39 4.39
C GLU A 220 -19.55 21.73 2.96
N SER A 221 -20.86 21.74 2.72
CA SER A 221 -21.44 22.24 1.49
C SER A 221 -20.73 23.53 1.08
N CYS A 222 -20.14 23.55 -0.12
CA CYS A 222 -19.31 24.63 -0.64
C CYS A 222 -19.72 25.99 -0.06
N SER A 223 -18.91 26.52 0.86
CA SER A 223 -19.03 27.93 1.21
C SER A 223 -18.89 28.73 -0.09
N LYS A 224 -19.56 29.88 -0.19
CA LYS A 224 -19.48 30.72 -1.40
C LYS A 224 -18.06 31.22 -1.71
N ASP A 225 -17.12 30.96 -0.81
CA ASP A 225 -15.69 31.26 -0.88
C ASP A 225 -14.82 30.04 -1.23
N ALA A 226 -15.41 28.90 -1.63
CA ALA A 226 -14.65 27.71 -2.00
C ALA A 226 -13.80 27.95 -3.25
N LEU A 227 -12.47 27.87 -3.09
CA LEU A 227 -11.47 28.11 -4.15
C LEU A 227 -11.61 27.16 -5.37
N TYR A 228 -12.20 25.98 -5.16
CA TYR A 228 -12.35 24.94 -6.18
C TYR A 228 -13.80 24.48 -6.33
N PRO A 229 -14.27 24.19 -7.55
CA PRO A 229 -15.59 23.62 -7.76
C PRO A 229 -15.72 22.21 -7.14
N ALA A 230 -16.94 21.85 -6.76
CA ALA A 230 -17.26 20.49 -6.31
C ALA A 230 -17.09 19.49 -7.46
N HIS A 231 -16.57 18.30 -7.16
CA HIS A 231 -16.51 17.23 -8.15
C HIS A 231 -17.91 16.69 -8.47
N LEU A 232 -18.08 16.24 -9.71
CA LEU A 232 -19.29 15.55 -10.13
C LEU A 232 -19.40 14.17 -9.44
N SER A 233 -20.62 13.67 -9.27
CA SER A 233 -20.80 12.32 -8.74
C SER A 233 -20.30 11.26 -9.73
N PRO A 234 -19.83 10.08 -9.27
CA PRO A 234 -19.34 9.02 -10.17
C PRO A 234 -20.35 8.60 -11.24
N ALA A 235 -21.65 8.65 -10.92
CA ALA A 235 -22.72 8.36 -11.88
C ALA A 235 -22.77 9.39 -13.02
N GLN A 236 -22.66 10.67 -12.70
CA GLN A 236 -22.65 11.77 -13.68
C GLN A 236 -21.39 11.78 -14.54
N VAL A 237 -20.25 11.39 -13.96
CA VAL A 237 -18.98 11.25 -14.70
C VAL A 237 -19.09 10.11 -15.72
N HIS A 238 -19.54 8.93 -15.30
CA HIS A 238 -19.73 7.79 -16.20
C HIS A 238 -20.79 8.05 -17.29
N GLU A 239 -21.84 8.80 -16.99
CA GLU A 239 -22.80 9.25 -18.00
C GLU A 239 -22.18 10.27 -18.96
N GLY A 240 -21.42 11.22 -18.45
CA GLY A 240 -20.69 12.21 -19.24
C GLY A 240 -19.69 11.59 -20.21
N ILE A 241 -18.96 10.57 -19.77
CA ILE A 241 -18.01 9.82 -20.61
C ILE A 241 -18.75 9.03 -21.70
N ARG A 242 -19.83 8.32 -21.35
CA ARG A 242 -20.63 7.57 -22.33
C ARG A 242 -21.27 8.45 -23.40
N ASN A 243 -21.68 9.65 -23.02
CA ASN A 243 -22.30 10.63 -23.93
C ASN A 243 -21.25 11.46 -24.69
N GLY A 244 -19.95 11.25 -24.47
CA GLY A 244 -18.86 12.00 -25.11
C GLY A 244 -18.74 13.46 -24.67
N ARG A 245 -19.39 13.87 -23.57
CA ARG A 245 -19.28 15.22 -22.99
C ARG A 245 -18.02 15.37 -22.14
N LEU A 246 -17.60 14.29 -21.50
CA LEU A 246 -16.38 14.23 -20.70
C LEU A 246 -15.43 13.22 -21.31
N HIS A 247 -14.14 13.50 -21.22
CA HIS A 247 -13.09 12.61 -21.68
C HIS A 247 -12.17 12.26 -20.52
N GLN A 248 -11.78 10.99 -20.46
CA GLN A 248 -10.84 10.50 -19.46
C GLN A 248 -9.41 10.60 -19.99
N GLY A 249 -8.51 11.13 -19.18
CA GLY A 249 -7.09 11.26 -19.52
C GLY A 249 -6.18 11.29 -18.30
N THR A 250 -4.88 11.25 -18.53
CA THR A 250 -3.87 11.39 -17.48
C THR A 250 -3.40 12.84 -17.42
N PHE A 251 -3.42 13.42 -16.21
CA PHE A 251 -2.94 14.77 -15.93
C PHE A 251 -1.43 14.78 -15.72
N TYR A 252 -0.76 15.79 -16.27
CA TYR A 252 0.65 16.06 -16.09
C TYR A 252 0.80 17.52 -15.66
N ALA A 253 1.37 17.75 -14.48
CA ALA A 253 1.66 19.10 -14.00
C ALA A 253 2.87 19.66 -14.75
N SER A 254 2.84 20.96 -15.08
CA SER A 254 4.05 21.61 -15.59
C SER A 254 5.07 21.77 -14.46
N ARG A 255 6.35 21.52 -14.77
CA ARG A 255 7.46 21.73 -13.83
C ARG A 255 7.72 23.21 -13.56
N ASP A 256 7.41 24.04 -14.55
CA ASP A 256 7.70 25.47 -14.53
C ASP A 256 6.53 26.27 -13.95
N ASN A 257 5.29 25.82 -14.13
CA ASN A 257 4.10 26.57 -13.73
C ASN A 257 3.05 25.68 -13.03
N PHE A 258 2.88 25.85 -11.73
CA PHE A 258 1.90 25.11 -10.93
C PHE A 258 0.43 25.41 -11.28
N LEU A 259 0.17 26.54 -11.97
CA LEU A 259 -1.15 26.89 -12.49
C LEU A 259 -1.39 26.33 -13.89
N GLU A 260 -0.47 25.57 -14.46
CA GLU A 260 -0.62 24.95 -15.77
C GLU A 260 -0.30 23.47 -15.72
N GLY A 261 -1.10 22.69 -16.43
CA GLY A 261 -0.84 21.29 -16.67
C GLY A 261 -1.37 20.88 -18.03
N THR A 262 -0.90 19.73 -18.52
CA THR A 262 -1.40 19.13 -19.74
C THR A 262 -2.08 17.82 -19.41
N ALA A 263 -3.06 17.43 -20.23
CA ALA A 263 -3.71 16.15 -20.10
C ALA A 263 -3.67 15.39 -21.41
N THR A 264 -3.28 14.11 -21.32
CA THR A 264 -3.28 13.21 -22.46
C THR A 264 -4.59 12.43 -22.46
N VAL A 265 -5.40 12.62 -23.51
CA VAL A 265 -6.72 12.00 -23.65
C VAL A 265 -6.71 11.05 -24.84
N ASN A 266 -7.27 9.86 -24.66
CA ASN A 266 -7.40 8.87 -25.73
C ASN A 266 -8.31 9.41 -26.84
N GLY A 267 -7.76 9.53 -28.06
CA GLY A 267 -8.49 10.01 -29.24
C GLY A 267 -8.18 11.45 -29.65
N PHE A 268 -7.30 12.16 -28.92
CA PHE A 268 -6.78 13.46 -29.31
C PHE A 268 -5.27 13.35 -29.56
N ASP A 269 -4.80 13.84 -30.71
CA ASP A 269 -3.37 13.81 -31.07
C ASP A 269 -2.56 14.87 -30.30
N LYS A 270 -3.21 15.99 -29.94
CA LYS A 270 -2.61 17.07 -29.16
C LYS A 270 -3.02 16.95 -27.69
N GLN A 271 -2.08 17.21 -26.79
CA GLN A 271 -2.37 17.31 -25.36
C GLN A 271 -3.29 18.50 -25.07
N ILE A 272 -4.17 18.33 -24.09
CA ILE A 272 -5.16 19.33 -23.68
C ILE A 272 -4.55 20.18 -22.58
N LEU A 273 -4.51 21.49 -22.77
CA LEU A 273 -4.02 22.44 -21.78
C LEU A 273 -5.06 22.69 -20.69
N LEU A 274 -4.64 22.67 -19.44
CA LEU A 274 -5.45 22.96 -18.26
C LEU A 274 -4.81 24.14 -17.53
N GLN A 275 -5.53 25.26 -17.44
CA GLN A 275 -5.01 26.50 -16.85
C GLN A 275 -5.81 26.94 -15.61
N GLY A 276 -5.07 27.39 -14.60
CA GLY A 276 -5.55 27.95 -13.35
C GLY A 276 -6.14 26.91 -12.39
N HIS A 277 -6.39 27.35 -11.15
CA HIS A 277 -6.99 26.53 -10.10
C HIS A 277 -8.31 25.88 -10.53
N MET A 278 -9.16 26.61 -11.25
CA MET A 278 -10.44 26.08 -11.74
C MET A 278 -10.30 25.08 -12.88
N GLY A 279 -9.25 25.18 -13.69
CA GLY A 279 -8.99 24.26 -14.82
C GLY A 279 -8.42 22.93 -14.35
N ILE A 280 -7.46 22.98 -13.43
CA ILE A 280 -6.77 21.81 -12.86
C ILE A 280 -7.65 21.10 -11.81
N ASN A 281 -8.41 21.86 -11.01
CA ASN A 281 -9.38 21.37 -10.04
C ASN A 281 -8.86 20.22 -9.15
N ARG A 282 -7.89 20.52 -8.29
CA ARG A 282 -7.27 19.59 -7.32
C ARG A 282 -6.60 18.33 -7.92
N ALA A 283 -6.39 18.28 -9.24
CA ALA A 283 -5.61 17.22 -9.85
C ALA A 283 -4.12 17.33 -9.47
N VAL A 284 -3.50 16.19 -9.24
CA VAL A 284 -2.07 16.02 -8.96
C VAL A 284 -1.42 15.28 -10.13
N ASP A 285 -0.12 15.50 -10.34
CA ASP A 285 0.63 14.86 -11.43
C ASP A 285 0.43 13.34 -11.46
N GLY A 286 0.11 12.80 -12.64
CA GLY A 286 -0.17 11.38 -12.84
C GLY A 286 -1.62 10.95 -12.58
N ASP A 287 -2.48 11.84 -12.09
CA ASP A 287 -3.90 11.53 -11.83
C ASP A 287 -4.66 11.17 -13.10
N ILE A 288 -5.64 10.27 -12.97
CA ILE A 288 -6.61 10.03 -14.02
C ILE A 288 -7.80 10.96 -13.79
N VAL A 289 -8.01 11.88 -14.72
CA VAL A 289 -8.97 12.98 -14.61
C VAL A 289 -10.08 12.88 -15.66
N ALA A 290 -11.27 13.38 -15.31
CA ALA A 290 -12.39 13.53 -16.23
C ALA A 290 -12.51 15.00 -16.67
N ILE A 291 -12.20 15.25 -17.94
CA ILE A 291 -12.04 16.60 -18.50
C ILE A 291 -13.20 16.93 -19.42
N GLN A 292 -13.71 18.15 -19.32
CA GLN A 292 -14.54 18.75 -20.35
C GLN A 292 -13.68 19.64 -21.23
N ILE A 293 -13.72 19.41 -22.54
CA ILE A 293 -13.03 20.26 -23.52
C ILE A 293 -13.88 21.51 -23.74
N LEU A 294 -13.24 22.68 -23.69
CA LEU A 294 -13.89 23.96 -23.90
C LEU A 294 -14.08 24.21 -25.41
N PRO A 295 -15.03 25.08 -25.81
CA PRO A 295 -15.18 25.51 -27.20
C PRO A 295 -13.88 26.11 -27.75
N GLU A 296 -13.69 26.05 -29.07
CA GLU A 296 -12.48 26.56 -29.75
C GLU A 296 -12.23 28.07 -29.46
N GLU A 297 -13.28 28.83 -29.17
CA GLU A 297 -13.22 30.24 -28.79
C GLU A 297 -12.48 30.48 -27.47
N GLU A 298 -12.46 29.49 -26.57
CA GLU A 298 -11.81 29.54 -25.27
C GLU A 298 -10.46 28.82 -25.26
N TRP A 299 -10.00 28.35 -26.42
CA TRP A 299 -8.69 27.73 -26.52
C TRP A 299 -7.59 28.76 -26.37
N ARG A 300 -6.58 28.40 -25.59
CA ARG A 300 -5.48 29.28 -25.19
C ARG A 300 -4.16 28.65 -25.59
N ARG A 301 -3.11 29.45 -25.45
CA ARG A 301 -1.73 29.01 -25.57
C ARG A 301 -1.11 28.82 -24.18
N PRO A 302 -0.13 27.92 -24.03
CA PRO A 302 0.73 27.86 -22.85
C PRO A 302 1.36 29.23 -22.58
N ARG A 303 1.57 29.58 -21.31
CA ARG A 303 2.22 30.86 -20.96
C ARG A 303 3.74 30.68 -20.96
N ASP A 304 4.45 31.60 -21.60
CA ASP A 304 5.92 31.61 -21.62
C ASP A 304 6.55 32.23 -20.34
N ASN A 305 5.76 32.95 -19.54
CA ASN A 305 6.27 33.69 -18.38
C ASN A 305 6.03 32.94 -17.06
N LEU A 306 7.13 32.70 -16.35
CA LEU A 306 7.19 32.37 -14.93
C LEU A 306 6.88 33.63 -14.11
N GLU A 307 5.61 33.98 -13.94
CA GLU A 307 5.24 35.05 -13.01
C GLU A 307 4.92 34.45 -11.64
N GLU A 308 5.86 34.64 -10.71
CA GLU A 308 5.60 34.54 -9.27
C GLU A 308 4.62 35.66 -8.86
N ASP A 309 3.58 35.24 -8.16
CA ASP A 309 2.60 36.01 -7.41
C ASP A 309 1.45 36.78 -8.11
N ALA A 310 0.30 36.57 -7.48
CA ALA A 310 -1.05 36.88 -7.88
C ALA A 310 -1.42 38.37 -7.77
N VAL A 311 -1.10 39.22 -8.74
CA VAL A 311 -1.87 40.48 -8.96
C VAL A 311 -1.72 40.99 -10.41
N VAL A 312 -2.39 40.41 -11.41
CA VAL A 312 -2.97 41.15 -12.56
C VAL A 312 -3.97 40.23 -13.30
N LEU A 313 -5.24 40.25 -12.90
CA LEU A 313 -6.35 39.74 -13.72
C LEU A 313 -7.24 40.92 -14.12
N ASP A 314 -6.66 41.89 -14.83
CA ASP A 314 -7.42 42.73 -15.76
C ASP A 314 -6.45 43.44 -16.70
N ALA A 315 -6.80 43.46 -17.99
CA ALA A 315 -6.06 44.08 -19.09
C ALA A 315 -4.91 43.27 -19.74
N LEU A 316 -5.24 42.17 -20.42
CA LEU A 316 -4.53 41.82 -21.65
C LEU A 316 -5.54 41.69 -22.80
N LYS A 317 -5.37 42.55 -23.82
CA LYS A 317 -6.17 42.55 -25.04
C LYS A 317 -5.88 41.29 -25.88
N PRO A 318 -6.87 40.79 -26.64
CA PRO A 318 -6.65 39.66 -27.54
C PRO A 318 -5.62 40.05 -28.61
N VAL A 319 -4.50 39.33 -28.64
CA VAL A 319 -3.56 39.36 -29.75
C VAL A 319 -4.08 38.39 -30.80
N ASN A 320 -4.19 38.83 -32.06
CA ASN A 320 -4.62 37.99 -33.17
C ASN A 320 -3.72 36.74 -33.28
N PRO A 321 -4.27 35.52 -33.22
CA PRO A 321 -3.46 34.31 -33.32
C PRO A 321 -2.99 34.09 -34.77
N ARG A 322 -1.74 33.63 -34.90
CA ARG A 322 -1.40 32.70 -35.99
C ARG A 322 -1.97 31.35 -35.54
N ASP A 323 -2.79 30.70 -36.38
CA ASP A 323 -3.58 29.50 -36.04
C ASP A 323 -2.75 28.30 -35.54
N ASP A 324 -1.42 28.32 -35.72
CA ASP A 324 -0.55 27.18 -35.45
C ASP A 324 -0.19 26.99 -33.95
N GLU A 325 -0.46 27.97 -33.07
CA GLU A 325 -0.02 27.98 -31.66
C GLU A 325 -1.15 27.81 -30.63
N VAL A 326 -2.42 27.72 -31.05
CA VAL A 326 -3.55 27.56 -30.13
C VAL A 326 -3.70 26.09 -29.76
N THR A 327 -3.72 25.77 -28.46
CA THR A 327 -3.87 24.39 -27.96
C THR A 327 -5.27 24.16 -27.38
N PRO A 328 -5.85 22.96 -27.58
CA PRO A 328 -7.14 22.62 -26.99
C PRO A 328 -7.11 22.82 -25.47
N THR A 329 -8.04 23.61 -24.93
CA THR A 329 -8.09 23.92 -23.50
C THR A 329 -9.26 23.19 -22.84
N GLY A 330 -9.06 22.67 -21.63
CA GLY A 330 -10.07 21.90 -20.91
C GLY A 330 -10.27 22.35 -19.45
N ARG A 331 -11.23 21.72 -18.80
CA ARG A 331 -11.48 21.82 -17.36
C ARG A 331 -11.72 20.46 -16.75
N VAL A 332 -11.04 20.17 -15.64
CA VAL A 332 -11.25 18.96 -14.83
C VAL A 332 -12.53 19.10 -14.01
N HIS A 333 -13.43 18.14 -14.15
CA HIS A 333 -14.69 18.06 -13.38
C HIS A 333 -14.66 17.04 -12.26
N ASP A 334 -13.79 16.04 -12.37
CA ASP A 334 -13.58 15.02 -11.36
C ASP A 334 -12.19 14.37 -11.52
N VAL A 335 -11.71 13.76 -10.45
CA VAL A 335 -10.49 12.94 -10.40
C VAL A 335 -10.90 11.51 -10.03
N PRO A 336 -11.34 10.68 -11.01
CA PRO A 336 -11.81 9.32 -10.73
C PRO A 336 -10.77 8.42 -10.07
N HIS A 337 -9.49 8.65 -10.33
CA HIS A 337 -8.41 7.87 -9.75
C HIS A 337 -7.22 8.78 -9.44
N ALA A 338 -7.07 9.09 -8.16
CA ALA A 338 -5.95 9.87 -7.66
C ALA A 338 -4.74 8.95 -7.40
N ARG A 339 -3.56 9.41 -7.79
CA ARG A 339 -2.27 8.77 -7.52
C ARG A 339 -1.51 9.62 -6.51
N PHE A 340 -1.84 9.45 -5.24
CA PHE A 340 -1.06 10.04 -4.16
C PHE A 340 0.13 9.12 -3.88
N SER A 341 1.35 9.61 -4.11
CA SER A 341 2.57 8.98 -3.60
C SER A 341 2.91 9.55 -2.21
N GLU A 342 3.57 8.75 -1.39
CA GLU A 342 3.94 9.12 -0.01
C GLU A 342 4.88 10.34 0.02
N ALA A 343 5.61 10.58 -1.07
CA ALA A 343 6.55 11.67 -1.22
C ALA A 343 5.94 13.06 -1.18
N VAL A 344 4.67 13.22 -1.60
CA VAL A 344 3.97 14.51 -1.54
C VAL A 344 3.88 15.02 -0.08
N LEU A 345 3.88 14.12 0.91
CA LEU A 345 3.86 14.46 2.33
C LEU A 345 5.24 14.84 2.89
N ALA A 346 6.34 14.39 2.26
CA ALA A 346 7.70 14.63 2.74
C ALA A 346 8.22 16.05 2.41
N CYS A 347 7.56 16.76 1.50
CA CYS A 347 8.00 18.06 0.96
C CYS A 347 7.51 19.29 1.74
N LEU A 348 7.27 19.20 3.05
CA LEU A 348 7.15 20.41 3.89
C LEU A 348 8.56 20.89 4.24
N PRO A 349 9.05 22.03 3.70
CA PRO A 349 10.38 22.49 4.02
C PRO A 349 10.45 22.95 5.50
N PRO A 350 11.41 22.46 6.31
CA PRO A 350 11.80 23.18 7.52
C PRO A 350 12.37 24.53 7.09
N SER A 351 11.92 25.59 7.75
CA SER A 351 12.02 26.99 7.33
C SER A 351 13.42 27.60 7.22
N ASP A 352 14.51 26.83 7.21
CA ASP A 352 15.87 27.36 7.07
C ASP A 352 16.76 26.39 6.27
N TRP A 353 17.24 26.85 5.13
CA TRP A 353 18.02 26.11 4.11
C TRP A 353 19.47 25.78 4.53
N THR A 354 19.72 25.52 5.80
CA THR A 354 21.03 25.10 6.31
C THR A 354 21.02 23.62 6.65
N ILE A 355 21.57 22.81 5.73
CA ILE A 355 21.59 21.34 5.78
C ILE A 355 22.88 20.90 6.52
N PRO A 356 22.80 20.40 7.78
CA PRO A 356 23.92 19.73 8.43
C PRO A 356 24.20 18.36 7.76
N LYS A 357 25.40 17.80 7.94
CA LYS A 357 25.85 16.54 7.29
C LYS A 357 24.93 15.33 7.53
N GLU A 358 24.14 15.35 8.60
CA GLU A 358 23.13 14.34 8.96
C GLU A 358 21.87 14.39 8.06
N ALA A 359 21.64 15.48 7.34
CA ALA A 359 20.48 15.65 6.44
C ALA A 359 20.68 15.03 5.04
N SER A 360 21.88 14.52 4.71
CA SER A 360 22.12 13.77 3.47
C SER A 360 21.26 12.51 3.40
N LEU A 361 21.13 11.77 4.50
CA LEU A 361 20.27 10.58 4.59
C LEU A 361 18.80 10.91 4.32
N PHE A 362 18.34 12.06 4.82
CA PHE A 362 16.96 12.50 4.69
C PHE A 362 16.64 12.82 3.22
N ILE A 363 17.53 13.56 2.54
CA ILE A 363 17.38 13.88 1.11
C ILE A 363 17.34 12.61 0.26
N PHE A 364 18.19 11.62 0.54
CA PHE A 364 18.16 10.36 -0.21
C PHE A 364 16.86 9.59 -0.01
N ILE A 365 16.35 9.52 1.23
CA ILE A 365 15.07 8.85 1.51
C ILE A 365 13.92 9.57 0.81
N VAL A 366 13.90 10.91 0.83
CA VAL A 366 12.89 11.72 0.12
C VAL A 366 12.91 11.44 -1.39
N ILE A 367 14.09 11.42 -2.01
CA ILE A 367 14.23 11.11 -3.45
C ILE A 367 13.74 9.69 -3.76
N LEU A 368 14.08 8.72 -2.91
CA LEU A 368 13.65 7.33 -3.10
C LEU A 368 12.13 7.20 -2.96
N LEU A 369 11.52 7.88 -1.99
CA LEU A 369 10.06 7.94 -1.85
C LEU A 369 9.41 8.64 -3.06
N GLU A 370 9.98 9.75 -3.55
CA GLU A 370 9.45 10.52 -4.69
C GLU A 370 9.36 9.69 -5.97
N HIS A 371 10.31 8.79 -6.16
CA HIS A 371 10.39 7.95 -7.34
C HIS A 371 9.81 6.55 -7.09
N ASP A 372 9.06 6.35 -5.99
CA ASP A 372 8.51 5.06 -5.56
C ASP A 372 9.55 3.92 -5.59
N VAL A 373 10.80 4.23 -5.22
CA VAL A 373 11.89 3.25 -5.16
C VAL A 373 11.83 2.50 -3.82
N PRO A 374 11.55 1.18 -3.83
CA PRO A 374 11.50 0.37 -2.62
C PRO A 374 12.91 0.29 -2.00
N HIS A 375 13.09 0.93 -0.86
CA HIS A 375 14.38 1.05 -0.16
C HIS A 375 14.38 0.36 1.21
N ALA A 376 13.28 -0.31 1.55
CA ALA A 376 13.17 -1.12 2.76
C ALA A 376 14.14 -2.32 2.71
N ARG A 377 14.52 -2.81 3.89
CA ARG A 377 15.31 -4.05 4.00
C ARG A 377 14.48 -5.23 3.49
N PHE A 378 15.16 -6.21 2.89
CA PHE A 378 14.52 -7.46 2.48
C PHE A 378 13.82 -8.15 3.67
N SER A 379 12.60 -8.64 3.43
CA SER A 379 11.83 -9.34 4.46
C SER A 379 12.49 -10.66 4.87
N GLU A 380 12.16 -11.16 6.06
CA GLU A 380 12.67 -12.46 6.53
C GLU A 380 12.27 -13.61 5.59
N ALA A 381 11.08 -13.52 4.96
CA ALA A 381 10.63 -14.50 3.97
C ALA A 381 11.50 -14.50 2.71
N VAL A 382 11.96 -13.32 2.26
CA VAL A 382 12.91 -13.19 1.15
C VAL A 382 14.27 -13.75 1.54
N LEU A 383 14.80 -13.37 2.70
CA LEU A 383 16.09 -13.85 3.20
C LEU A 383 16.12 -15.37 3.43
N ALA A 384 15.00 -15.97 3.84
CA ALA A 384 14.88 -17.42 4.00
C ALA A 384 14.96 -18.20 2.69
N CYS A 385 14.81 -17.54 1.54
CA CYS A 385 14.99 -18.16 0.22
C CYS A 385 16.47 -18.23 -0.20
N LEU A 386 17.37 -17.53 0.50
CA LEU A 386 18.79 -17.53 0.17
C LEU A 386 19.46 -18.85 0.59
N PRO A 387 20.47 -19.31 -0.16
CA PRO A 387 21.27 -20.45 0.26
C PRO A 387 21.98 -20.15 1.59
N PRO A 388 22.26 -21.17 2.41
CA PRO A 388 22.96 -21.00 3.67
C PRO A 388 24.36 -20.40 3.45
N GLY A 389 24.85 -19.57 4.38
CA GLY A 389 26.06 -18.77 4.19
C GLY A 389 27.37 -19.55 4.02
N ASP A 390 27.36 -20.86 4.27
CA ASP A 390 28.45 -21.82 4.08
C ASP A 390 28.27 -22.70 2.83
N TRP A 391 27.40 -22.30 1.91
CA TRP A 391 27.13 -23.05 0.69
C TRP A 391 28.40 -23.26 -0.15
N THR A 392 28.65 -24.51 -0.51
CA THR A 392 29.75 -24.92 -1.39
C THR A 392 29.21 -25.73 -2.56
N ILE A 393 29.86 -25.59 -3.72
CA ILE A 393 29.48 -26.32 -4.93
C ILE A 393 29.58 -27.83 -4.66
N PRO A 394 28.49 -28.61 -4.80
CA PRO A 394 28.54 -30.06 -4.63
C PRO A 394 29.56 -30.67 -5.59
N LYS A 395 30.39 -31.59 -5.10
CA LYS A 395 31.50 -32.20 -5.88
C LYS A 395 31.03 -32.85 -7.20
N GLU A 396 29.78 -33.29 -7.26
CA GLU A 396 29.14 -33.90 -8.44
C GLU A 396 28.82 -32.91 -9.57
N ALA A 397 28.73 -31.60 -9.29
CA ALA A 397 28.44 -30.55 -10.29
C ALA A 397 29.72 -29.94 -10.92
N SER A 398 30.89 -30.21 -10.34
CA SER A 398 32.14 -29.51 -10.70
C SER A 398 32.74 -29.94 -12.06
N LEU A 399 32.58 -31.21 -12.46
CA LEU A 399 33.11 -31.70 -13.74
C LEU A 399 32.22 -31.38 -14.95
N PHE A 400 30.91 -31.24 -14.74
CA PHE A 400 29.95 -31.07 -15.84
C PHE A 400 29.89 -29.62 -16.35
N ILE A 401 30.06 -28.63 -15.46
CA ILE A 401 29.96 -27.20 -15.80
C ILE A 401 31.18 -26.73 -16.61
N PHE A 402 32.40 -27.15 -16.26
CA PHE A 402 33.61 -26.71 -16.97
C PHE A 402 33.76 -27.29 -18.38
N ILE A 403 33.29 -28.52 -18.59
CA ILE A 403 33.42 -29.22 -19.89
C ILE A 403 32.40 -28.71 -20.92
N VAL A 404 31.19 -28.34 -20.49
CA VAL A 404 30.14 -27.84 -21.39
C VAL A 404 30.47 -26.42 -21.90
N ILE A 405 30.98 -25.53 -21.04
CA ILE A 405 31.33 -24.14 -21.41
C ILE A 405 32.45 -24.08 -22.48
N LEU A 406 33.44 -24.96 -22.40
CA LEU A 406 34.59 -24.95 -23.32
C LEU A 406 34.28 -25.54 -24.71
N LEU A 407 33.38 -26.52 -24.77
CA LEU A 407 32.98 -27.18 -26.02
C LEU A 407 32.00 -26.33 -26.86
N GLU A 408 31.15 -25.53 -26.21
CA GLU A 408 30.08 -24.78 -26.90
C GLU A 408 30.58 -23.48 -27.58
N HIS A 409 31.75 -22.96 -27.18
CA HIS A 409 32.37 -21.76 -27.76
C HIS A 409 33.61 -22.01 -28.64
N ASP A 410 33.89 -23.27 -28.98
CA ASP A 410 35.00 -23.70 -29.87
C ASP A 410 36.38 -23.11 -29.47
N VAL A 411 36.60 -22.92 -28.17
CA VAL A 411 37.85 -22.38 -27.64
C VAL A 411 38.87 -23.51 -27.56
N PRO A 412 40.07 -23.38 -28.15
CA PRO A 412 41.07 -24.44 -28.15
C PRO A 412 41.47 -24.81 -26.72
N HIS A 413 41.26 -26.06 -26.33
CA HIS A 413 41.59 -26.65 -25.02
C HIS A 413 43.09 -26.93 -24.84
N ALA A 414 43.96 -26.22 -25.57
CA ALA A 414 45.40 -26.34 -25.45
C ALA A 414 45.94 -25.39 -24.38
N ARG A 415 47.04 -25.79 -23.73
CA ARG A 415 47.73 -25.02 -22.68
C ARG A 415 48.09 -23.63 -23.21
N PHE A 416 47.70 -22.57 -22.49
CA PHE A 416 48.03 -21.19 -22.85
C PHE A 416 49.54 -21.00 -23.01
N SER A 417 49.94 -20.17 -23.97
CA SER A 417 51.36 -19.83 -24.18
C SER A 417 51.97 -19.18 -22.93
N GLU A 418 53.27 -19.39 -22.69
CA GLU A 418 53.96 -18.83 -21.52
C GLU A 418 53.86 -17.30 -21.41
N ALA A 419 53.71 -16.59 -22.53
CA ALA A 419 53.51 -15.14 -22.56
C ALA A 419 52.17 -14.71 -21.94
N VAL A 420 51.10 -15.51 -22.11
CA VAL A 420 49.78 -15.22 -21.53
C VAL A 420 49.76 -15.57 -20.04
N LEU A 421 50.41 -16.67 -19.66
CA LEU A 421 50.54 -17.07 -18.25
C LEU A 421 51.36 -16.05 -17.44
N ALA A 422 52.31 -15.36 -18.06
CA ALA A 422 53.11 -14.30 -17.45
C ALA A 422 52.32 -12.98 -17.22
N CYS A 423 51.17 -12.81 -17.86
CA CYS A 423 50.30 -11.65 -17.70
C CYS A 423 49.20 -11.84 -16.65
N LEU A 424 49.07 -13.04 -16.07
CA LEU A 424 48.16 -13.29 -14.95
C LEU A 424 48.74 -12.68 -13.66
N PRO A 425 47.90 -12.12 -12.78
CA PRO A 425 48.37 -11.63 -11.48
C PRO A 425 49.02 -12.77 -10.69
N PRO A 426 50.07 -12.49 -9.89
CA PRO A 426 50.72 -13.50 -9.07
C PRO A 426 49.71 -14.16 -8.11
N GLY A 427 49.93 -15.45 -7.82
CA GLY A 427 48.97 -16.43 -7.27
C GLY A 427 48.43 -16.18 -5.85
N ASP A 428 48.59 -14.97 -5.34
CA ASP A 428 48.19 -14.47 -4.04
C ASP A 428 47.03 -13.45 -4.13
N TRP A 429 46.46 -13.23 -5.32
CA TRP A 429 45.22 -12.48 -5.47
C TRP A 429 44.02 -13.30 -4.99
N THR A 430 43.40 -12.87 -3.89
CA THR A 430 42.17 -13.45 -3.35
C THR A 430 41.02 -12.46 -3.52
N ILE A 431 39.93 -12.92 -4.14
CA ILE A 431 38.69 -12.15 -4.28
C ILE A 431 38.08 -12.04 -2.87
N PRO A 432 37.71 -10.84 -2.39
CA PRO A 432 37.00 -10.68 -1.12
C PRO A 432 35.72 -11.53 -1.15
N LYS A 433 35.44 -12.29 -0.07
CA LYS A 433 34.28 -13.21 0.00
C LYS A 433 32.94 -12.53 -0.32
N GLU A 434 32.84 -11.24 -0.01
CA GLU A 434 31.65 -10.41 -0.28
C GLU A 434 31.51 -10.06 -1.78
N ALA A 435 32.62 -9.90 -2.50
CA ALA A 435 32.63 -9.59 -3.93
C ALA A 435 32.42 -10.85 -4.81
N SER A 436 32.82 -12.03 -4.32
CA SER A 436 32.68 -13.28 -5.08
C SER A 436 31.23 -13.70 -5.31
N LEU A 437 30.32 -13.39 -4.39
CA LEU A 437 28.90 -13.73 -4.53
C LEU A 437 28.20 -12.79 -5.52
N PHE A 438 28.54 -11.50 -5.48
CA PHE A 438 27.96 -10.45 -6.32
C PHE A 438 28.34 -10.58 -7.80
N ILE A 439 29.61 -10.89 -8.09
CA ILE A 439 30.09 -11.08 -9.46
C ILE A 439 29.41 -12.31 -10.10
N PHE A 440 29.14 -13.34 -9.30
CA PHE A 440 28.49 -14.57 -9.78
C PHE A 440 27.04 -14.34 -10.22
N ILE A 441 26.26 -13.52 -9.50
CA ILE A 441 24.86 -13.24 -9.84
C ILE A 441 24.76 -12.39 -11.13
N VAL A 442 25.63 -11.38 -11.28
CA VAL A 442 25.62 -10.49 -12.45
C VAL A 442 25.97 -11.24 -13.74
N ILE A 443 26.97 -12.13 -13.71
CA ILE A 443 27.37 -12.92 -14.89
C ILE A 443 26.26 -13.89 -15.34
N ILE A 444 25.44 -14.39 -14.41
CA ILE A 444 24.33 -15.31 -14.74
C ILE A 444 23.15 -14.56 -15.40
N LEU A 445 22.94 -13.27 -15.09
CA LEU A 445 21.86 -12.47 -15.68
C LEU A 445 22.17 -11.97 -17.10
N GLU A 446 23.44 -11.77 -17.47
CA GLU A 446 23.82 -11.36 -18.84
C GLU A 446 23.84 -12.50 -19.85
N HIS A 447 23.88 -13.75 -19.40
CA HIS A 447 23.94 -14.91 -20.28
C HIS A 447 22.76 -15.86 -20.06
N ASP A 448 21.78 -15.75 -20.95
CA ASP A 448 20.65 -16.66 -21.07
C ASP A 448 21.16 -18.03 -21.57
N VAL A 449 21.49 -18.93 -20.63
CA VAL A 449 21.95 -20.30 -20.93
C VAL A 449 20.73 -21.22 -21.02
N PRO A 450 20.43 -21.84 -22.19
CA PRO A 450 19.21 -22.63 -22.37
C PRO A 450 19.13 -23.92 -21.54
N HIS A 451 20.20 -24.32 -20.85
CA HIS A 451 20.26 -25.60 -20.12
C HIS A 451 20.93 -25.57 -18.73
N ALA A 452 21.24 -24.39 -18.18
CA ALA A 452 21.76 -24.26 -16.81
C ALA A 452 20.62 -23.95 -15.83
N ARG A 453 20.10 -24.98 -15.14
CA ARG A 453 19.11 -24.90 -14.04
C ARG A 453 19.66 -24.26 -12.75
N PHE A 454 20.55 -23.28 -12.86
CA PHE A 454 21.16 -22.62 -11.71
C PHE A 454 20.37 -21.37 -11.29
N SER A 455 19.74 -20.68 -12.25
CA SER A 455 18.73 -19.64 -11.98
C SER A 455 17.52 -20.21 -11.23
N GLU A 456 17.05 -21.41 -11.62
CA GLU A 456 15.96 -22.13 -10.94
C GLU A 456 16.29 -22.52 -9.48
N ALA A 457 17.57 -22.64 -9.13
CA ALA A 457 18.00 -23.08 -7.80
C ALA A 457 18.13 -21.94 -6.78
N VAL A 458 18.40 -20.71 -7.25
CA VAL A 458 18.60 -19.52 -6.37
C VAL A 458 17.40 -18.57 -6.44
N LEU A 459 16.78 -18.41 -7.62
CA LEU A 459 15.60 -17.57 -7.83
C LEU A 459 14.50 -18.41 -8.48
N ALA A 460 13.87 -19.26 -7.68
CA ALA A 460 12.76 -20.08 -8.15
C ALA A 460 11.50 -19.21 -8.39
N PRO A 461 10.73 -19.46 -9.46
CA PRO A 461 9.56 -18.65 -9.80
C PRO A 461 8.50 -18.74 -8.70
N ASN A 462 7.82 -17.62 -8.45
CA ASN A 462 6.79 -17.45 -7.40
C ASN A 462 7.30 -17.57 -5.96
N THR A 463 8.62 -17.58 -5.73
CA THR A 463 9.16 -17.45 -4.37
C THR A 463 9.03 -16.01 -3.85
N PRO A 464 9.08 -15.78 -2.53
CA PRO A 464 9.19 -14.43 -1.98
C PRO A 464 10.33 -13.61 -2.59
N LEU A 465 11.49 -14.23 -2.84
CA LEU A 465 12.64 -13.59 -3.48
C LEU A 465 12.34 -13.15 -4.92
N ASP A 466 11.70 -14.00 -5.72
CA ASP A 466 11.28 -13.68 -7.09
C ASP A 466 10.24 -12.55 -7.15
N LYS A 467 9.27 -12.56 -6.24
CA LYS A 467 8.26 -11.48 -6.15
C LYS A 467 8.87 -10.15 -5.73
N GLU A 468 9.81 -10.17 -4.80
CA GLU A 468 10.53 -8.96 -4.37
C GLU A 468 11.39 -8.42 -5.52
N ALA A 469 12.15 -9.28 -6.20
CA ALA A 469 12.95 -8.90 -7.37
C ALA A 469 12.07 -8.33 -8.50
N GLN A 470 10.89 -8.91 -8.75
CA GLN A 470 9.91 -8.37 -9.70
C GLN A 470 9.39 -7.00 -9.28
N SER A 471 9.11 -6.81 -7.98
CA SER A 471 8.66 -5.53 -7.42
C SER A 471 9.72 -4.44 -7.59
N ARG A 472 10.97 -4.73 -7.22
CA ARG A 472 12.08 -3.77 -7.34
C ARG A 472 12.49 -3.53 -8.79
N SER A 473 12.35 -4.55 -9.65
CA SER A 473 12.66 -4.59 -11.09
C SER A 473 14.12 -4.33 -11.48
N THR A 474 14.79 -3.38 -10.83
CA THR A 474 16.15 -2.95 -11.14
C THR A 474 16.90 -2.47 -9.89
N THR A 475 18.22 -2.58 -9.92
CA THR A 475 19.10 -1.99 -8.89
C THR A 475 19.26 -0.48 -9.16
N VAL A 476 18.93 0.36 -8.18
CA VAL A 476 19.05 1.81 -8.30
C VAL A 476 20.41 2.27 -7.78
N TYR A 477 21.17 2.96 -8.61
CA TYR A 477 22.47 3.53 -8.27
C TYR A 477 22.34 5.03 -8.01
N LEU A 478 22.66 5.44 -6.79
CA LEU A 478 22.80 6.82 -6.35
C LEU A 478 24.30 7.16 -6.21
N VAL A 479 24.61 8.45 -6.05
CA VAL A 479 26.00 8.94 -6.00
C VAL A 479 26.85 8.20 -4.95
N ASP A 480 26.28 7.92 -3.77
CA ASP A 480 26.98 7.27 -2.65
C ASP A 480 26.31 5.96 -2.17
N ARG A 481 25.25 5.51 -2.84
CA ARG A 481 24.45 4.36 -2.40
C ARG A 481 23.97 3.51 -3.57
N ARG A 482 23.78 2.24 -3.29
CA ARG A 482 23.18 1.26 -4.21
C ARG A 482 22.00 0.61 -3.50
N ILE A 483 20.83 0.63 -4.12
CA ILE A 483 19.63 -0.07 -3.66
C ILE A 483 19.48 -1.33 -4.49
N ASP A 484 19.71 -2.47 -3.84
CA ASP A 484 19.69 -3.78 -4.50
C ASP A 484 18.27 -4.22 -4.87
N MET A 485 18.18 -4.90 -6.02
CA MET A 485 17.00 -5.63 -6.49
C MET A 485 16.81 -6.90 -5.67
#